data_AF-A0A7K3NLB3-F1
#
_entry.id   AF-A0A7K3NLB3-F1
#
_cell.length_a   1.000
_cell.length_b   1.000
_cell.length_c   1.000
_cell.angle_alpha   90.00
_cell.angle_beta   90.00
_cell.angle_gamma   90.00
#
_symmetry.space_group_name_H-M   'P 1'
#
loop_
_entity.id
_entity.type
_entity.pdbx_description
1 polymer ?
#
loop_
_entity_poly.entity_id
_entity_poly.type
_entity_poly.pdbx_seq_one_letter_code
_entity_poly.pdbx_strand_id
1 'polypeptide(L)'
;MIDLYLHAPTREALLADLAPLGLAVDGKLVTASHVHALAVVMDDADGVTVAVRCLDDALAGALSRADFAAGTSVVERPEHAPVLAGGDAPGLDAVKAAACVAIDAEAERRRLLVLTPGAGQSLEYQHTAEEAARAVAAPDPLDPAAYPFLAAEQEALEAAVGVVTLREVAAAVLADRAAWLAYGAAVKAVRRRGKLLVCAAASHLAVLAESAGIEWPDVPGA
;
A
#
# COMPACT_ATOMS: atom_id res chain seq x y z
N MET A 1 -15.88 3.72 3.50
CA MET A 1 -17.17 3.08 3.20
C MET A 1 -17.22 2.76 1.71
N ILE A 2 -17.33 1.49 1.36
CA ILE A 2 -17.28 1.00 -0.02
C ILE A 2 -18.46 0.05 -0.21
N ASP A 3 -19.26 0.27 -1.26
CA ASP A 3 -20.33 -0.65 -1.63
C ASP A 3 -19.80 -1.64 -2.67
N LEU A 4 -19.83 -2.93 -2.36
CA LEU A 4 -19.47 -4.04 -3.26
C LEU A 4 -20.72 -4.82 -3.64
N TYR A 5 -20.71 -5.39 -4.84
CA TYR A 5 -21.78 -6.26 -5.32
C TYR A 5 -21.19 -7.65 -5.52
N LEU A 6 -21.82 -8.65 -4.91
CA LEU A 6 -21.39 -10.04 -4.99
C LEU A 6 -22.50 -10.84 -5.67
N HIS A 7 -22.14 -11.62 -6.67
CA HIS A 7 -23.06 -12.53 -7.35
C HIS A 7 -22.61 -13.97 -7.14
N ALA A 8 -23.56 -14.84 -6.81
CA ALA A 8 -23.34 -16.28 -6.67
C ALA A 8 -24.37 -17.06 -7.48
N PRO A 9 -24.01 -18.25 -8.00
CA PRO A 9 -24.92 -19.07 -8.80
C PRO A 9 -26.12 -19.58 -8.00
N THR A 10 -25.98 -19.74 -6.68
CA THR A 10 -27.07 -20.13 -5.77
C THR A 10 -26.94 -19.44 -4.42
N ARG A 11 -28.04 -19.40 -3.66
CA ARG A 11 -28.05 -18.92 -2.28
C ARG A 11 -27.13 -19.74 -1.37
N GLU A 12 -27.06 -21.05 -1.59
CA GLU A 12 -26.22 -21.96 -0.81
C GLU A 12 -24.73 -21.70 -1.06
N ALA A 13 -24.35 -21.47 -2.32
CA ALA A 13 -22.99 -21.06 -2.69
C ALA A 13 -22.62 -19.73 -2.02
N LEU A 14 -23.50 -18.75 -2.09
CA LEU A 14 -23.30 -17.45 -1.43
C LEU A 14 -23.06 -17.62 0.08
N LEU A 15 -23.91 -18.38 0.76
CA LEU A 15 -23.77 -18.58 2.21
C LEU A 15 -22.47 -19.30 2.57
N ALA A 16 -22.06 -20.30 1.78
CA ALA A 16 -20.82 -21.04 1.99
C ALA A 16 -19.59 -20.13 1.85
N ASP A 17 -19.56 -19.30 0.81
CA ASP A 17 -18.46 -18.38 0.51
C ASP A 17 -18.38 -17.20 1.49
N LEU A 18 -19.52 -16.74 2.01
CA LEU A 18 -19.61 -15.60 2.93
C LEU A 18 -19.43 -15.99 4.40
N ALA A 19 -19.60 -17.25 4.78
CA ALA A 19 -19.46 -17.71 6.15
C ALA A 19 -18.04 -17.51 6.74
N PRO A 20 -16.94 -17.82 6.02
CA PRO A 20 -15.58 -17.57 6.50
C PRO A 20 -15.28 -16.10 6.79
N LEU A 21 -16.02 -15.19 6.14
CA LEU A 21 -15.88 -13.74 6.30
C LEU A 21 -16.82 -13.18 7.40
N GLY A 22 -17.57 -14.03 8.10
CA GLY A 22 -18.55 -13.62 9.11
C GLY A 22 -19.78 -12.91 8.53
N LEU A 23 -19.98 -12.99 7.21
CA LEU A 23 -21.13 -12.39 6.51
C LEU A 23 -22.32 -13.36 6.41
N ALA A 24 -22.13 -14.63 6.78
CA ALA A 24 -23.18 -15.61 6.97
C ALA A 24 -22.94 -16.45 8.24
N VAL A 25 -24.00 -16.72 9.01
CA VAL A 25 -23.98 -17.53 10.24
C VAL A 25 -25.26 -18.38 10.26
N ASP A 26 -25.14 -19.66 10.65
CA ASP A 26 -26.26 -20.61 10.75
C ASP A 26 -27.14 -20.67 9.49
N GLY A 27 -26.50 -20.64 8.32
CA GLY A 27 -27.19 -20.68 7.02
C GLY A 27 -27.98 -19.41 6.68
N LYS A 28 -27.70 -18.29 7.34
CA LYS A 28 -28.36 -17.01 7.09
C LYS A 28 -27.35 -15.90 6.89
N LEU A 29 -27.68 -14.95 6.03
CA LEU A 29 -26.88 -13.75 5.83
C LEU A 29 -26.95 -12.87 7.09
N VAL A 30 -25.80 -12.38 7.53
CA VAL A 30 -25.71 -11.34 8.54
C VAL A 30 -25.99 -10.01 7.83
N THR A 31 -27.19 -9.47 7.99
CA THR A 31 -27.64 -8.30 7.22
C THR A 31 -27.00 -6.99 7.67
N ALA A 32 -26.45 -6.92 8.89
CA ALA A 32 -25.67 -5.78 9.36
C ALA A 32 -24.77 -6.16 10.54
N SER A 33 -23.69 -5.41 10.70
CA SER A 33 -22.79 -5.44 11.85
C SER A 33 -22.13 -4.07 12.04
N HIS A 34 -21.12 -3.98 12.92
CA HIS A 34 -20.29 -2.79 13.05
C HIS A 34 -19.33 -2.58 11.88
N VAL A 35 -19.08 -3.62 11.06
CA VAL A 35 -18.17 -3.57 9.89
C VAL A 35 -18.90 -3.58 8.55
N HIS A 36 -20.21 -3.88 8.52
CA HIS A 36 -20.95 -3.94 7.25
C HIS A 36 -22.46 -3.72 7.36
N ALA A 37 -23.08 -3.42 6.21
CA ALA A 37 -24.50 -3.66 5.96
C ALA A 37 -24.65 -4.45 4.65
N LEU A 38 -25.57 -5.42 4.62
CA LEU A 38 -25.78 -6.32 3.50
C LEU A 38 -27.26 -6.40 3.14
N ALA A 39 -27.57 -6.25 1.85
CA ALA A 39 -28.92 -6.47 1.33
C ALA A 39 -28.90 -7.38 0.10
N VAL A 40 -29.91 -8.23 -0.03
CA VAL A 40 -30.17 -8.97 -1.26
C VAL A 40 -30.74 -7.99 -2.29
N VAL A 41 -30.09 -7.95 -3.44
CA VAL A 41 -30.41 -7.04 -4.55
C VAL A 41 -31.22 -7.77 -5.63
N MET A 42 -30.81 -9.00 -5.95
CA MET A 42 -31.50 -9.89 -6.88
C MET A 42 -31.44 -11.33 -6.34
N ASP A 43 -32.51 -12.08 -6.54
CA ASP A 43 -32.61 -13.51 -6.24
C ASP A 43 -33.58 -14.10 -7.27
N ASP A 44 -33.02 -14.63 -8.35
CA ASP A 44 -33.75 -15.11 -9.51
C ASP A 44 -33.12 -16.40 -10.06
N ALA A 45 -33.54 -16.82 -11.25
CA ALA A 45 -33.06 -18.05 -11.88
C ALA A 45 -31.57 -18.00 -12.26
N ASP A 46 -31.00 -16.79 -12.42
CA ASP A 46 -29.60 -16.58 -12.78
C ASP A 46 -28.68 -16.53 -11.54
N GLY A 47 -29.26 -16.44 -10.34
CA GLY A 47 -28.57 -16.59 -9.06
C GLY A 47 -28.95 -15.54 -8.03
N VAL A 48 -28.06 -15.32 -7.07
CA VAL A 48 -28.26 -14.37 -5.98
C VAL A 48 -27.20 -13.29 -6.03
N THR A 49 -27.65 -12.04 -6.10
CA THR A 49 -26.77 -10.86 -6.01
C THR A 49 -27.05 -10.11 -4.72
N VAL A 50 -26.01 -9.82 -3.95
CA VAL A 50 -26.07 -8.99 -2.73
C VAL A 50 -25.24 -7.74 -2.88
N ALA A 51 -25.71 -6.65 -2.30
CA ALA A 51 -24.91 -5.46 -2.05
C ALA A 51 -24.35 -5.54 -0.63
N VAL A 52 -23.04 -5.33 -0.49
CA VAL A 52 -22.33 -5.28 0.79
C VAL A 52 -21.69 -3.91 0.93
N ARG A 53 -22.23 -3.10 1.84
CA ARG A 53 -21.62 -1.86 2.30
C ARG A 53 -20.57 -2.18 3.35
N CYS A 54 -19.31 -2.10 2.96
CA CYS A 54 -18.16 -2.23 3.85
C CYS A 54 -17.97 -0.92 4.61
N LEU A 55 -18.04 -0.97 5.94
CA LEU A 55 -17.86 0.19 6.82
C LEU A 55 -16.37 0.42 7.15
N ASP A 56 -15.52 -0.56 6.90
CA ASP A 56 -14.06 -0.47 6.97
C ASP A 56 -13.37 -0.99 5.69
N ASP A 57 -12.09 -0.64 5.54
CA ASP A 57 -11.28 -1.03 4.39
C ASP A 57 -10.78 -2.49 4.46
N ALA A 58 -10.75 -3.07 5.66
CA ALA A 58 -10.27 -4.43 5.86
C ALA A 58 -11.22 -5.45 5.23
N LEU A 59 -12.53 -5.30 5.45
CA LEU A 59 -13.56 -6.12 4.84
C LEU A 59 -13.63 -5.93 3.32
N ALA A 60 -13.57 -4.68 2.86
CA ALA A 60 -13.56 -4.40 1.42
C ALA A 60 -12.37 -5.07 0.73
N GLY A 61 -11.18 -4.99 1.33
CA GLY A 61 -9.99 -5.67 0.84
C GLY A 61 -10.09 -7.19 0.89
N ALA A 62 -10.69 -7.77 1.95
CA ALA A 62 -10.90 -9.20 2.08
C ALA A 62 -11.85 -9.73 1.00
N LEU A 63 -12.99 -9.06 0.79
CA LEU A 63 -13.96 -9.42 -0.26
C LEU A 63 -13.36 -9.33 -1.66
N SER A 64 -12.54 -8.31 -1.93
CA SER A 64 -11.93 -8.10 -3.25
C SER A 64 -10.86 -9.13 -3.62
N ARG A 65 -10.26 -9.78 -2.61
CA ARG A 65 -9.20 -10.78 -2.79
C ARG A 65 -9.65 -12.20 -2.46
N ALA A 66 -10.90 -12.39 -2.05
CA ALA A 66 -11.41 -13.68 -1.65
C ALA A 66 -11.45 -14.63 -2.87
N ASP A 67 -10.91 -15.83 -2.67
CA ASP A 67 -11.13 -16.95 -3.58
C ASP A 67 -12.40 -17.68 -3.14
N PHE A 68 -13.50 -17.36 -3.80
CA PHE A 68 -14.82 -17.86 -3.48
C PHE A 68 -15.05 -19.23 -4.13
N ALA A 69 -14.70 -20.29 -3.39
CA ALA A 69 -14.69 -21.66 -3.87
C ALA A 69 -16.06 -22.17 -4.36
N ALA A 70 -17.17 -21.62 -3.86
CA ALA A 70 -18.52 -21.99 -4.30
C ALA A 70 -19.02 -21.17 -5.51
N GLY A 71 -18.18 -20.28 -6.07
CA GLY A 71 -18.45 -19.55 -7.30
C GLY A 71 -19.05 -18.16 -7.10
N THR A 72 -19.03 -17.62 -5.88
CA THR A 72 -19.32 -16.20 -5.67
C THR A 72 -18.28 -15.34 -6.39
N SER A 73 -18.68 -14.19 -6.91
CA SER A 73 -17.76 -13.26 -7.57
C SER A 73 -18.14 -11.82 -7.26
N VAL A 74 -17.13 -10.95 -7.19
CA VAL A 74 -17.38 -9.50 -7.12
C VAL A 74 -17.75 -9.02 -8.52
N VAL A 75 -18.88 -8.37 -8.65
CA VAL A 75 -19.44 -7.89 -9.91
C VAL A 75 -19.61 -6.37 -9.89
N GLU A 76 -19.77 -5.79 -11.07
CA GLU A 76 -20.23 -4.41 -11.20
C GLU A 76 -21.63 -4.27 -10.60
N ARG A 77 -21.95 -3.05 -10.17
CA ARG A 77 -23.29 -2.72 -9.71
C ARG A 77 -24.31 -3.03 -10.83
N PRO A 78 -25.31 -3.90 -10.58
CA PRO A 78 -26.39 -4.10 -11.54
C PRO A 78 -27.14 -2.78 -11.81
N GLU A 79 -27.53 -2.53 -13.05
CA GLU A 79 -28.13 -1.26 -13.50
C GLU A 79 -29.34 -0.84 -12.65
N HIS A 80 -30.12 -1.81 -12.16
CA HIS A 80 -31.33 -1.58 -11.36
C HIS A 80 -31.16 -1.91 -9.87
N ALA A 81 -29.93 -2.12 -9.40
CA ALA A 81 -29.69 -2.39 -7.99
C ALA A 81 -30.12 -1.20 -7.14
N PRO A 82 -30.88 -1.43 -6.05
CA PRO A 82 -31.28 -0.37 -5.15
C PRO A 82 -30.04 0.29 -4.54
N VAL A 83 -30.06 1.62 -4.41
CA VAL A 83 -29.06 2.32 -3.60
C VAL A 83 -29.34 1.98 -2.14
N LEU A 84 -28.37 1.40 -1.45
CA LEU A 84 -28.50 1.16 -0.01
C LEU A 84 -28.67 2.51 0.71
N ALA A 85 -29.75 2.66 1.47
CA ALA A 85 -30.08 3.90 2.18
C ALA A 85 -28.89 4.39 3.05
N GLY A 86 -28.66 5.71 3.09
CA GLY A 86 -27.63 6.33 3.95
C GLY A 86 -26.33 6.77 3.28
N GLY A 87 -26.27 6.83 1.95
CA GLY A 87 -25.17 7.53 1.26
C GLY A 87 -25.31 7.44 -0.25
N ASP A 88 -25.19 8.59 -0.92
CA ASP A 88 -24.87 8.59 -2.35
C ASP A 88 -23.51 7.90 -2.48
N ALA A 89 -23.47 6.78 -3.21
CA ALA A 89 -22.19 6.16 -3.54
C ALA A 89 -21.31 7.22 -4.19
N PRO A 90 -20.08 7.47 -3.68
CA PRO A 90 -19.22 8.52 -4.21
C PRO A 90 -19.04 8.32 -5.71
N GLY A 91 -19.11 9.41 -6.48
CA GLY A 91 -18.84 9.36 -7.91
C GLY A 91 -17.48 8.74 -8.20
N LEU A 92 -17.33 8.09 -9.36
CA LEU A 92 -16.10 7.38 -9.73
C LEU A 92 -14.84 8.26 -9.57
N ASP A 93 -14.93 9.54 -9.93
CA ASP A 93 -13.81 10.48 -9.78
C ASP A 93 -13.41 10.70 -8.32
N ALA A 94 -14.37 10.75 -7.39
CA ALA A 94 -14.08 10.87 -5.97
C ALA A 94 -13.40 9.61 -5.43
N VAL A 95 -13.82 8.43 -5.90
CA VAL A 95 -13.19 7.14 -5.54
C VAL A 95 -11.77 7.06 -6.08
N LYS A 96 -11.53 7.46 -7.34
CA LYS A 96 -10.18 7.57 -7.92
C LYS A 96 -9.28 8.52 -7.14
N ALA A 97 -9.81 9.68 -6.76
CA ALA A 97 -9.07 10.67 -5.97
C ALA A 97 -8.67 10.10 -4.60
N ALA A 98 -9.61 9.47 -3.89
CA ALA A 98 -9.35 8.83 -2.60
C ALA A 98 -8.30 7.72 -2.72
N ALA A 99 -8.41 6.85 -3.72
CA ALA A 99 -7.43 5.79 -3.99
C ALA A 99 -6.03 6.37 -4.30
N CYS A 100 -5.95 7.44 -5.09
CA CYS A 100 -4.68 8.13 -5.35
C CYS A 100 -4.03 8.70 -4.07
N VAL A 101 -4.83 9.26 -3.17
CA VAL A 101 -4.36 9.75 -1.87
C VAL A 101 -3.83 8.60 -1.02
N ALA A 102 -4.54 7.48 -0.95
CA ALA A 102 -4.09 6.29 -0.23
C ALA A 102 -2.77 5.74 -0.79
N ILE A 103 -2.61 5.70 -2.12
CA ILE A 103 -1.36 5.28 -2.77
C ILE A 103 -0.20 6.23 -2.42
N ASP A 104 -0.44 7.54 -2.39
CA ASP A 104 0.59 8.51 -2.00
C ASP A 104 0.98 8.36 -0.52
N ALA A 105 0.00 8.14 0.36
CA ALA A 105 0.22 7.92 1.79
C ALA A 105 1.02 6.63 2.06
N GLU A 106 0.68 5.52 1.41
CA GLU A 106 1.41 4.26 1.55
C GLU A 106 2.84 4.37 1.00
N ALA A 107 3.03 5.06 -0.14
CA ALA A 107 4.37 5.33 -0.66
C ALA A 107 5.22 6.11 0.35
N GLU A 108 4.63 7.07 1.05
CA GLU A 108 5.33 7.84 2.07
C GLU A 108 5.64 7.02 3.31
N ARG A 109 4.65 6.26 3.82
CA ARG A 109 4.86 5.31 4.92
C ARG A 109 6.03 4.39 4.63
N ARG A 110 6.14 3.88 3.41
CA ARG A 110 7.23 3.01 2.97
C ARG A 110 8.58 3.70 2.89
N ARG A 111 8.64 4.96 2.46
CA ARG A 111 9.89 5.74 2.49
C ARG A 111 10.38 5.95 3.92
N LEU A 112 9.46 6.23 4.84
CA LEU A 112 9.75 6.45 6.26
C LEU A 112 10.21 5.19 7.00
N LEU A 113 10.12 4.00 6.39
CA LEU A 113 10.73 2.78 6.95
C LEU A 113 12.26 2.78 6.85
N VAL A 114 12.82 3.56 5.92
CA VAL A 114 14.28 3.62 5.64
C VAL A 114 14.85 5.03 5.67
N LEU A 115 14.00 6.04 5.85
CA LEU A 115 14.40 7.44 5.97
C LEU A 115 14.05 7.97 7.34
N THR A 116 15.00 8.67 7.94
CA THR A 116 14.72 9.45 9.14
C THR A 116 13.98 10.74 8.76
N PRO A 117 12.79 11.00 9.34
CA PRO A 117 12.04 12.21 9.02
C PRO A 117 12.73 13.45 9.56
N GLY A 118 12.79 14.50 8.74
CA GLY A 118 13.27 15.83 9.15
C GLY A 118 14.09 16.53 8.08
N ALA A 119 13.80 17.81 7.84
CA ALA A 119 14.52 18.60 6.84
C ALA A 119 16.00 18.81 7.20
N GLY A 120 16.30 19.03 8.48
CA GLY A 120 17.68 19.18 8.96
C GLY A 120 18.50 17.91 8.75
N GLN A 121 17.94 16.76 9.15
CA GLN A 121 18.60 15.46 8.96
C GLN A 121 18.77 15.11 7.48
N SER A 122 17.80 15.48 6.64
CA SER A 122 17.92 15.28 5.19
C SER A 122 19.10 16.06 4.59
N LEU A 123 19.39 17.27 5.08
CA LEU A 123 20.55 18.05 4.64
C LEU A 123 21.85 17.42 5.15
N GLU A 124 21.87 16.96 6.39
CA GLU A 124 23.03 16.25 6.97
C GLU A 124 23.40 15.00 6.18
N TYR A 125 22.43 14.14 5.85
CA TYR A 125 22.66 12.95 5.04
C TYR A 125 23.12 13.29 3.62
N GLN A 126 22.63 14.39 3.03
CA GLN A 126 23.09 14.85 1.72
C GLN A 126 24.56 15.26 1.77
N HIS A 127 24.95 16.09 2.74
CA HIS A 127 26.33 16.51 2.90
C HIS A 127 27.27 15.34 3.24
N THR A 128 26.84 14.41 4.10
CA THR A 128 27.58 13.20 4.44
C THR A 128 27.85 12.34 3.20
N ALA A 129 26.84 12.17 2.33
CA ALA A 129 27.01 11.45 1.07
C ALA A 129 27.90 12.18 0.05
N GLU A 130 27.85 13.51 0.00
CA GLU A 130 28.73 14.32 -0.85
C GLU A 130 30.19 14.22 -0.39
N GLU A 131 30.43 14.24 0.92
CA GLU A 131 31.75 13.97 1.50
C GLU A 131 32.22 12.56 1.18
N ALA A 132 31.36 11.55 1.32
CA ALA A 132 31.67 10.16 1.01
C ALA A 132 32.12 9.98 -0.45
N ALA A 133 31.40 10.61 -1.39
CA ALA A 133 31.76 10.58 -2.80
C ALA A 133 33.15 11.21 -3.06
N ARG A 134 33.47 12.33 -2.40
CA ARG A 134 34.79 12.97 -2.51
C ARG A 134 35.89 12.11 -1.87
N ALA A 135 35.64 11.56 -0.68
CA ALA A 135 36.59 10.74 0.07
C ALA A 135 36.99 9.46 -0.68
N VAL A 136 36.02 8.77 -1.30
CA VAL A 136 36.30 7.57 -2.12
C VAL A 136 37.18 7.90 -3.33
N ALA A 137 37.01 9.07 -3.94
CA ALA A 137 37.81 9.50 -5.09
C ALA A 137 39.19 10.08 -4.73
N ALA A 138 39.41 10.47 -3.47
CA ALA A 138 40.65 11.08 -3.02
C ALA A 138 41.73 10.01 -2.68
N PRO A 139 43.03 10.31 -2.88
CA PRO A 139 44.11 9.44 -2.45
C PRO A 139 44.25 9.42 -0.91
N ASP A 140 44.84 8.35 -0.38
CA ASP A 140 45.19 8.26 1.04
C ASP A 140 46.49 9.03 1.39
N PRO A 141 46.65 9.49 2.64
CA PRO A 141 45.64 9.46 3.71
C PRO A 141 44.59 10.57 3.55
N LEU A 142 43.35 10.28 3.96
CA LEU A 142 42.30 11.30 4.02
C LEU A 142 42.50 12.19 5.26
N ASP A 143 42.34 13.51 5.08
CA ASP A 143 42.34 14.49 6.18
C ASP A 143 40.92 14.64 6.76
N PRO A 144 40.64 14.26 8.01
CA PRO A 144 39.32 14.39 8.63
C PRO A 144 38.77 15.82 8.62
N ALA A 145 39.64 16.84 8.66
CA ALA A 145 39.21 18.24 8.63
C ALA A 145 38.58 18.64 7.28
N ALA A 146 38.86 17.90 6.20
CA ALA A 146 38.24 18.09 4.89
C ALA A 146 36.88 17.39 4.75
N TYR A 147 36.51 16.54 5.71
CA TYR A 147 35.29 15.73 5.72
C TYR A 147 34.62 15.74 7.11
N PRO A 148 34.19 16.90 7.63
CA PRO A 148 33.68 17.02 9.00
C PRO A 148 32.46 16.16 9.30
N PHE A 149 31.56 15.91 8.35
CA PHE A 149 30.41 15.02 8.57
C PHE A 149 30.85 13.56 8.63
N LEU A 150 31.73 13.11 7.74
CA LEU A 150 32.28 11.75 7.81
C LEU A 150 33.16 11.54 9.05
N ALA A 151 33.89 12.56 9.49
CA ALA A 151 34.71 12.48 10.68
C ALA A 151 33.84 12.30 11.94
N ALA A 152 32.70 13.00 12.02
CA ALA A 152 31.73 12.81 13.09
C ALA A 152 31.11 11.39 13.07
N GLU A 153 30.77 10.88 11.87
CA GLU A 153 30.29 9.50 11.70
C GLU A 153 31.35 8.48 12.10
N GLN A 154 32.62 8.71 11.72
CA GLN A 154 33.76 7.87 12.11
C GLN A 154 33.93 7.83 13.63
N GLU A 155 33.92 8.99 14.30
CA GLU A 155 34.02 9.08 15.77
C GLU A 155 32.89 8.28 16.46
N ALA A 156 31.65 8.43 15.95
CA ALA A 156 30.50 7.69 16.48
C ALA A 156 30.63 6.16 16.28
N LEU A 157 31.07 5.72 15.09
CA LEU A 157 31.29 4.31 14.79
C LEU A 157 32.45 3.73 15.59
N GLU A 158 33.55 4.45 15.74
CA GLU A 158 34.70 4.02 16.55
C GLU A 158 34.31 3.74 18.00
N ALA A 159 33.45 4.59 18.57
CA ALA A 159 32.92 4.40 19.91
C ALA A 159 31.97 3.19 20.04
N ALA A 160 31.27 2.82 18.96
CA ALA A 160 30.26 1.77 18.98
C ALA A 160 30.79 0.38 18.59
N VAL A 161 31.63 0.30 17.55
CA VAL A 161 32.07 -0.96 16.93
C VAL A 161 33.59 -1.13 16.88
N GLY A 162 34.34 -0.14 17.34
CA GLY A 162 35.81 -0.14 17.35
C GLY A 162 36.42 0.51 16.09
N VAL A 163 37.73 0.39 15.95
CA VAL A 163 38.53 1.13 14.96
C VAL A 163 38.01 0.93 13.53
N VAL A 164 37.62 2.03 12.89
CA VAL A 164 37.24 2.11 11.47
C VAL A 164 37.97 3.27 10.82
N THR A 165 38.31 3.14 9.54
CA THR A 165 38.96 4.21 8.78
C THR A 165 37.91 5.11 8.13
N LEU A 166 38.24 6.39 7.91
CA LEU A 166 37.37 7.34 7.19
C LEU A 166 36.97 6.84 5.78
N ARG A 167 37.83 6.04 5.14
CA ARG A 167 37.55 5.41 3.84
C ARG A 167 36.51 4.30 3.93
N GLU A 168 36.56 3.48 4.98
CA GLU A 168 35.54 2.45 5.25
C GLU A 168 34.20 3.10 5.55
N VAL A 169 34.19 4.17 6.35
CA VAL A 169 32.97 4.96 6.63
C VAL A 169 32.40 5.55 5.35
N ALA A 170 33.22 6.18 4.50
CA ALA A 170 32.78 6.71 3.22
C ALA A 170 32.18 5.63 2.30
N ALA A 171 32.80 4.45 2.23
CA ALA A 171 32.29 3.34 1.44
C ALA A 171 30.93 2.83 1.96
N ALA A 172 30.77 2.72 3.28
CA ALA A 172 29.51 2.34 3.92
C ALA A 172 28.39 3.35 3.62
N VAL A 173 28.65 4.65 3.80
CA VAL A 173 27.69 5.73 3.49
C VAL A 173 27.23 5.67 2.03
N LEU A 174 28.13 5.42 1.07
CA LEU A 174 27.75 5.29 -0.33
C LEU A 174 26.94 4.02 -0.62
N ALA A 175 27.23 2.92 0.06
CA ALA A 175 26.46 1.70 -0.04
C ALA A 175 25.02 1.90 0.47
N ASP A 176 24.86 2.54 1.64
CA ASP A 176 23.56 2.86 2.21
C ASP A 176 22.76 3.82 1.30
N ARG A 177 23.42 4.85 0.77
CA ARG A 177 22.82 5.74 -0.21
C ARG A 177 22.35 5.01 -1.46
N ALA A 178 23.16 4.09 -1.98
CA ALA A 178 22.80 3.32 -3.18
C ALA A 178 21.57 2.42 -2.92
N ALA A 179 21.54 1.75 -1.77
CA ALA A 179 20.40 0.94 -1.35
C ALA A 179 19.12 1.79 -1.22
N TRP A 180 19.22 2.95 -0.58
CA TRP A 180 18.11 3.88 -0.45
C TRP A 180 17.61 4.41 -1.81
N LEU A 181 18.51 4.82 -2.70
CA LEU A 181 18.14 5.31 -4.03
C LEU A 181 17.41 4.24 -4.84
N ALA A 182 17.90 2.99 -4.80
CA ALA A 182 17.27 1.87 -5.48
C ALA A 182 15.85 1.61 -4.95
N TYR A 183 15.68 1.53 -3.62
CA TYR A 183 14.37 1.33 -3.01
C TYR A 183 13.42 2.52 -3.25
N GLY A 184 13.90 3.76 -3.09
CA GLY A 184 13.11 4.96 -3.34
C GLY A 184 12.63 5.07 -4.80
N ALA A 185 13.46 4.67 -5.75
CA ALA A 185 13.09 4.57 -7.16
C ALA A 185 12.02 3.49 -7.40
N ALA A 186 12.16 2.31 -6.79
CA ALA A 186 11.17 1.25 -6.88
C ALA A 186 9.80 1.68 -6.32
N VAL A 187 9.78 2.29 -5.12
CA VAL A 187 8.55 2.86 -4.51
C VAL A 187 7.93 3.92 -5.42
N LYS A 188 8.75 4.82 -6.01
CA LYS A 188 8.27 5.85 -6.94
C LYS A 188 7.63 5.22 -8.18
N ALA A 189 8.23 4.18 -8.76
CA ALA A 189 7.74 3.50 -9.94
C ALA A 189 6.37 2.85 -9.66
N VAL A 190 6.26 2.07 -8.58
CA VAL A 190 5.01 1.42 -8.16
C VAL A 190 3.92 2.45 -7.90
N ARG A 191 4.21 3.48 -7.10
CA ARG A 191 3.26 4.57 -6.81
C ARG A 191 2.76 5.23 -8.10
N ARG A 192 3.67 5.55 -9.03
CA ARG A 192 3.30 6.23 -10.28
C ARG A 192 2.45 5.31 -11.16
N ARG A 193 2.82 4.04 -11.30
CA ARG A 193 2.06 3.04 -12.05
C ARG A 193 0.65 2.86 -11.47
N GLY A 194 0.52 2.62 -10.17
CA GLY A 194 -0.76 2.44 -9.49
C GLY A 194 -1.71 3.62 -9.71
N LYS A 195 -1.23 4.85 -9.56
CA LYS A 195 -2.05 6.05 -9.84
C LYS A 195 -2.50 6.14 -11.30
N LEU A 196 -1.67 5.76 -12.26
CA LEU A 196 -2.05 5.77 -13.68
C LEU A 196 -3.14 4.73 -13.96
N LEU A 197 -3.03 3.54 -13.40
CA LEU A 197 -4.03 2.46 -13.53
C LEU A 197 -5.37 2.85 -12.90
N VAL A 198 -5.35 3.36 -11.67
CA VAL A 198 -6.54 3.89 -10.98
C VAL A 198 -7.21 5.00 -11.79
N CYS A 199 -6.44 5.95 -12.33
CA CYS A 199 -7.01 7.02 -13.15
C CYS A 199 -7.65 6.49 -14.44
N ALA A 200 -7.10 5.43 -15.04
CA ALA A 200 -7.62 4.80 -16.25
C ALA A 200 -8.83 3.89 -16.02
N ALA A 201 -9.07 3.46 -14.77
CA ALA A 201 -10.18 2.57 -14.42
C ALA A 201 -11.55 3.15 -14.84
N ALA A 202 -12.41 2.32 -15.42
CA ALA A 202 -13.73 2.73 -15.93
C ALA A 202 -14.87 2.56 -14.89
N SER A 203 -14.58 1.97 -13.74
CA SER A 203 -15.57 1.62 -12.72
C SER A 203 -14.97 1.59 -11.31
N HIS A 204 -15.84 1.55 -10.29
CA HIS A 204 -15.43 1.43 -8.88
C HIS A 204 -14.69 0.13 -8.61
N LEU A 205 -15.18 -0.98 -9.19
CA LEU A 205 -14.54 -2.29 -9.04
C LEU A 205 -13.14 -2.30 -9.66
N ALA A 206 -12.98 -1.69 -10.83
CA ALA A 206 -11.67 -1.54 -11.46
C ALA A 206 -10.71 -0.72 -10.58
N VAL A 207 -11.15 0.40 -9.97
CA VAL A 207 -10.31 1.17 -9.04
C VAL A 207 -9.84 0.32 -7.86
N LEU A 208 -10.75 -0.49 -7.31
CA LEU A 208 -10.46 -1.36 -6.17
C LEU A 208 -9.48 -2.47 -6.53
N ALA A 209 -9.72 -3.15 -7.67
CA ALA A 209 -8.83 -4.19 -8.18
C ALA A 209 -7.42 -3.66 -8.45
N GLU A 210 -7.31 -2.51 -9.14
CA GLU A 210 -6.01 -1.88 -9.43
C GLU A 210 -5.28 -1.45 -8.16
N SER A 211 -6.02 -1.00 -7.15
CA SER A 211 -5.45 -0.60 -5.86
C SER A 211 -4.99 -1.81 -5.03
N ALA A 212 -5.76 -2.90 -5.03
CA ALA A 212 -5.42 -4.14 -4.34
C ALA A 212 -4.25 -4.89 -5.00
N GLY A 213 -4.08 -4.75 -6.32
CA GLY A 213 -2.98 -5.33 -7.09
C GLY A 213 -1.65 -4.57 -6.99
N ILE A 214 -1.56 -3.52 -6.17
CA ILE A 214 -0.31 -2.78 -5.98
C ILE A 214 0.66 -3.60 -5.14
N GLU A 215 1.58 -4.27 -5.83
CA GLU A 215 2.75 -4.90 -5.24
C GLU A 215 3.83 -3.86 -5.00
N TRP A 216 4.18 -3.68 -3.74
CA TRP A 216 5.22 -2.75 -3.32
C TRP A 216 6.54 -3.48 -3.06
N PRO A 217 7.69 -2.81 -3.24
CA PRO A 217 8.98 -3.43 -2.99
C PRO A 217 9.18 -3.75 -1.50
N ASP A 218 9.94 -4.81 -1.25
CA ASP A 218 10.42 -5.17 0.08
C ASP A 218 11.40 -4.13 0.61
N VAL A 219 11.43 -4.01 1.95
CA VAL A 219 12.36 -3.10 2.62
C VAL A 219 13.76 -3.71 2.56
N PRO A 220 14.79 -2.96 2.12
CA PRO A 220 16.16 -3.45 2.13
C PRO A 220 16.59 -3.85 3.55
N GLY A 221 17.16 -5.05 3.69
CA GLY A 221 17.69 -5.55 4.97
C GLY A 221 16.65 -6.02 5.98
N ALA A 222 15.38 -6.16 5.57
CA ALA A 222 14.33 -6.80 6.36
C ALA A 222 14.36 -8.34 6.25
#